data_AF-A0A356KDJ6-F1
#
_entry.id   AF-A0A356KDJ6-F1
#
_cell.length_a   1.000
_cell.length_b   1.000
_cell.length_c   1.000
_cell.angle_alpha   90.00
_cell.angle_beta   90.00
_cell.angle_gamma   90.00
#
_symmetry.space_group_name_H-M   'P 1'
#
loop_
_entity.id
_entity.type
_entity.pdbx_description
1 polymer ?
#
loop_
_entity_poly.entity_id
_entity_poly.type
_entity_poly.pdbx_seq_one_letter_code
_entity_poly.pdbx_strand_id
1 'polypeptide(L)'
;MGEKKTRYNELLDVPNHIRDPDLYQLLGLDRGQFQESDVDAAYKERMSKLQRIRSPKHKSFIEFLKGELRRGRTTLTNAKRREEYDEELLGERREQLTMILDVVLSDGVLSEIEEERLRSVAQDVGLFPAECERVIAEELSKRGAVRERDKPAAPPPQAAPPAQRPAPGPGPGHGASDSGVILAEPVAGSWGATFSTSQSGEGFFPTAAPVDQRPASDSDIQRKIQEKLRPPTRRPSSRPARPPSEEIVTAELVEEPAAPRRPSGKPASGRPQRPTGRRPGSGTGRPGSSGAKRPAARQQTQRRQAPPQQPPQQQ
;
A
#
# COMPACT_ATOMS: atom_id res chain seq x y z
N MET A 1 6.10 -18.90 12.03
CA MET A 1 4.85 -18.23 12.45
C MET A 1 3.98 -18.04 11.22
N GLY A 2 2.68 -18.40 11.25
CA GLY A 2 1.82 -18.20 10.08
C GLY A 2 1.46 -16.72 9.91
N GLU A 3 1.70 -16.15 8.73
CA GLU A 3 1.27 -14.78 8.41
C GLU A 3 -0.26 -14.67 8.55
N LYS A 4 -0.71 -13.65 9.29
CA LYS A 4 -2.14 -13.40 9.47
C LYS A 4 -2.69 -12.87 8.14
N LYS A 5 -3.54 -13.66 7.49
CA LYS A 5 -4.22 -13.25 6.26
C LYS A 5 -5.12 -12.06 6.51
N THR A 6 -5.06 -11.05 5.64
CA THR A 6 -5.99 -9.91 5.70
C THR A 6 -7.36 -10.35 5.19
N ARG A 7 -8.43 -9.66 5.59
CA ARG A 7 -9.78 -9.95 5.07
C ARG A 7 -9.87 -9.74 3.56
N TYR A 8 -9.08 -8.82 3.01
CA TYR A 8 -8.97 -8.60 1.58
C TYR A 8 -8.30 -9.79 0.88
N ASN A 9 -7.25 -10.35 1.45
CA ASN A 9 -6.61 -11.57 0.96
C ASN A 9 -7.58 -12.75 0.92
N GLU A 10 -8.31 -13.00 2.01
CA GLU A 10 -9.24 -14.12 2.10
C GLU A 10 -10.39 -14.05 1.07
N LEU A 11 -10.86 -12.86 0.74
CA LEU A 11 -12.06 -12.67 -0.10
C LEU A 11 -11.74 -12.36 -1.56
N LEU A 12 -10.66 -11.62 -1.81
CA LEU A 12 -10.29 -11.08 -3.12
C LEU A 12 -8.85 -11.43 -3.53
N ASP A 13 -8.12 -12.25 -2.79
CA ASP A 13 -6.69 -12.58 -3.06
C ASP A 13 -5.77 -11.36 -3.16
N VAL A 14 -6.15 -10.24 -2.51
CA VAL A 14 -5.26 -9.07 -2.42
C VAL A 14 -4.05 -9.43 -1.54
N PRO A 15 -2.82 -9.05 -1.89
CA PRO A 15 -1.63 -9.33 -1.07
C PRO A 15 -1.75 -8.84 0.39
N ASN A 16 -1.19 -9.59 1.34
CA ASN A 16 -1.34 -9.32 2.78
C ASN A 16 -0.62 -8.05 3.26
N HIS A 17 0.41 -7.59 2.54
CA HIS A 17 1.14 -6.37 2.90
C HIS A 17 0.31 -5.10 2.65
N ILE A 18 -0.68 -5.17 1.75
CA ILE A 18 -1.58 -4.06 1.44
C ILE A 18 -2.70 -4.01 2.48
N ARG A 19 -2.65 -2.99 3.35
CA ARG A 19 -3.67 -2.80 4.40
C ARG A 19 -4.94 -2.16 3.86
N ASP A 20 -4.77 -1.14 3.02
CA ASP A 20 -5.85 -0.33 2.47
C ASP A 20 -5.74 -0.33 0.93
N PRO A 21 -6.31 -1.35 0.27
CA PRO A 21 -6.18 -1.47 -1.18
C PRO A 21 -6.95 -0.39 -1.93
N ASP A 22 -6.34 0.15 -2.97
CA ASP A 22 -6.97 1.12 -3.86
C ASP A 22 -8.00 0.48 -4.81
N LEU A 23 -8.72 1.30 -5.61
CA LEU A 23 -9.75 0.79 -6.53
C LEU A 23 -9.16 -0.10 -7.65
N TYR A 24 -7.93 0.11 -8.06
CA TYR A 24 -7.24 -0.72 -9.06
C TYR A 24 -6.90 -2.09 -8.46
N GLN A 25 -6.32 -2.11 -7.27
CA GLN A 25 -5.93 -3.31 -6.53
C GLN A 25 -7.15 -4.14 -6.12
N LEU A 26 -8.28 -3.51 -5.76
CA LEU A 26 -9.53 -4.21 -5.47
C LEU A 26 -10.09 -4.95 -6.69
N LEU A 27 -9.92 -4.38 -7.89
CA LEU A 27 -10.27 -5.05 -9.14
C LEU A 27 -9.19 -6.04 -9.60
N GLY A 28 -7.95 -5.85 -9.16
CA GLY A 28 -6.78 -6.60 -9.62
C GLY A 28 -6.27 -6.11 -10.97
N LEU A 29 -6.34 -4.80 -11.20
CA LEU A 29 -5.82 -4.14 -12.38
C LEU A 29 -4.50 -3.46 -12.06
N ASP A 30 -3.60 -3.41 -13.04
CA ASP A 30 -2.41 -2.57 -12.97
C ASP A 30 -2.78 -1.14 -13.37
N ARG A 31 -2.46 -0.15 -12.54
CA ARG A 31 -2.75 1.28 -12.78
C ARG A 31 -2.11 1.78 -14.08
N GLY A 32 -0.94 1.26 -14.45
CA GLY A 32 -0.22 1.70 -15.64
C GLY A 32 -0.64 1.00 -16.95
N GLN A 33 -1.36 -0.13 -16.85
CA GLN A 33 -1.58 -1.02 -17.98
C GLN A 33 -2.96 -1.68 -17.91
N PHE A 34 -4.00 -0.98 -18.38
CA PHE A 34 -5.32 -1.58 -18.59
C PHE A 34 -6.15 -0.81 -19.62
N GLN A 35 -7.10 -1.49 -20.25
CA GLN A 35 -8.12 -0.91 -21.12
C GLN A 35 -9.46 -0.78 -20.39
N GLU A 36 -10.34 0.10 -20.87
CA GLU A 36 -11.67 0.29 -20.28
C GLU A 36 -12.51 -1.00 -20.27
N SER A 37 -12.34 -1.87 -21.28
CA SER A 37 -12.97 -3.19 -21.34
C SER A 37 -12.55 -4.12 -20.20
N ASP A 38 -11.32 -3.96 -19.70
CA ASP A 38 -10.74 -4.82 -18.67
C ASP A 38 -11.36 -4.51 -17.30
N VAL A 39 -11.77 -3.24 -17.08
CA VAL A 39 -12.48 -2.81 -15.87
C VAL A 39 -13.78 -3.59 -15.69
N ASP A 40 -14.55 -3.72 -16.77
CA ASP A 40 -15.84 -4.42 -16.75
C ASP A 40 -15.66 -5.94 -16.57
N ALA A 41 -14.63 -6.52 -17.17
CA ALA A 41 -14.27 -7.92 -17.01
C ALA A 41 -13.85 -8.22 -15.56
N ALA A 42 -12.89 -7.47 -15.03
CA ALA A 42 -12.39 -7.59 -13.66
C ALA A 42 -13.51 -7.41 -12.63
N TYR A 43 -14.37 -6.39 -12.81
CA TYR A 43 -15.53 -6.18 -11.95
C TYR A 43 -16.45 -7.42 -11.90
N LYS A 44 -16.80 -7.99 -13.06
CA LYS A 44 -17.68 -9.18 -13.12
C LYS A 44 -17.04 -10.39 -12.43
N GLU A 45 -15.75 -10.60 -12.64
CA GLU A 45 -14.99 -11.67 -12.00
C GLU A 45 -14.98 -11.53 -10.48
N ARG A 46 -14.53 -10.37 -9.97
CA ARG A 46 -14.46 -10.08 -8.53
C ARG A 46 -15.84 -10.13 -7.86
N MET A 47 -16.86 -9.59 -8.51
CA MET A 47 -18.24 -9.65 -8.03
C MET A 47 -18.75 -11.10 -7.96
N SER A 48 -18.52 -11.91 -9.01
CA SER A 48 -18.90 -13.32 -9.00
C SER A 48 -18.18 -14.08 -7.89
N LYS A 49 -16.90 -13.77 -7.63
CA LYS A 49 -16.13 -14.40 -6.54
C LYS A 49 -16.78 -14.10 -5.18
N LEU A 50 -17.07 -12.84 -4.89
CA LEU A 50 -17.73 -12.45 -3.63
C LEU A 50 -19.12 -13.09 -3.46
N GLN A 51 -19.89 -13.26 -4.53
CA GLN A 51 -21.23 -13.86 -4.47
C GLN A 51 -21.22 -15.36 -4.16
N ARG A 52 -20.13 -16.07 -4.50
CA ARG A 52 -19.95 -17.49 -4.18
C ARG A 52 -19.65 -17.71 -2.69
N ILE A 53 -19.11 -16.70 -2.00
CA ILE A 53 -18.77 -16.79 -0.58
C ILE A 53 -20.04 -16.67 0.27
N ARG A 54 -20.41 -17.76 0.94
CA ARG A 54 -21.56 -17.84 1.86
C ARG A 54 -21.10 -17.93 3.31
N SER A 55 -20.33 -16.95 3.77
CA SER A 55 -19.84 -16.90 5.15
C SER A 55 -20.57 -15.83 5.97
N PRO A 56 -21.27 -16.20 7.07
CA PRO A 56 -21.95 -15.23 7.93
C PRO A 56 -20.95 -14.30 8.63
N LYS A 57 -19.73 -14.77 8.92
CA LYS A 57 -18.65 -13.98 9.54
C LYS A 57 -18.25 -12.77 8.71
N HIS A 58 -18.29 -12.89 7.38
CA HIS A 58 -17.87 -11.85 6.45
C HIS A 58 -19.04 -11.09 5.83
N LYS A 59 -20.29 -11.34 6.24
CA LYS A 59 -21.49 -10.80 5.57
C LYS A 59 -21.44 -9.28 5.39
N SER A 60 -21.19 -8.53 6.47
CA SER A 60 -21.13 -7.06 6.42
C SER A 60 -19.98 -6.56 5.54
N PHE A 61 -18.81 -7.20 5.64
CA PHE A 61 -17.63 -6.84 4.87
C PHE A 61 -17.78 -7.17 3.37
N ILE A 62 -18.47 -8.27 3.03
CA ILE A 62 -18.81 -8.60 1.64
C ILE A 62 -19.73 -7.52 1.04
N GLU A 63 -20.73 -7.03 1.79
CA GLU A 63 -21.59 -5.94 1.30
C GLU A 63 -20.81 -4.64 1.10
N PHE A 64 -19.88 -4.32 2.01
CA PHE A 64 -18.95 -3.21 1.84
C PHE A 64 -18.11 -3.37 0.56
N LEU A 65 -17.47 -4.53 0.36
CA LEU A 65 -16.65 -4.79 -0.84
C LEU A 65 -17.47 -4.72 -2.12
N LYS A 66 -18.74 -5.18 -2.13
CA LYS A 66 -19.62 -5.00 -3.29
C LYS A 66 -19.88 -3.53 -3.60
N GLY A 67 -20.00 -2.69 -2.58
CA GLY A 67 -20.10 -1.24 -2.72
C GLY A 67 -18.83 -0.66 -3.36
N GLU A 68 -17.66 -0.99 -2.81
CA GLU A 68 -16.37 -0.53 -3.33
C GLU A 68 -16.11 -1.01 -4.76
N LEU A 69 -16.44 -2.25 -5.11
CA LEU A 69 -16.30 -2.74 -6.49
C LEU A 69 -17.21 -1.98 -7.47
N ARG A 70 -18.43 -1.60 -7.07
CA ARG A 70 -19.32 -0.78 -7.90
C ARG A 70 -18.79 0.64 -8.05
N ARG A 71 -18.23 1.21 -6.98
CA ARG A 71 -17.55 2.51 -7.00
C ARG A 71 -16.36 2.45 -7.96
N GLY A 72 -15.47 1.47 -7.79
CA GLY A 72 -14.32 1.20 -8.66
C GLY A 72 -14.69 1.15 -10.12
N ARG A 73 -15.68 0.33 -10.48
CA ARG A 73 -16.20 0.29 -11.86
C ARG A 73 -16.66 1.67 -12.36
N THR A 74 -17.50 2.38 -11.58
CA THR A 74 -18.06 3.67 -12.01
C THR A 74 -17.00 4.75 -12.16
N THR A 75 -16.00 4.77 -11.26
CA THR A 75 -14.90 5.73 -11.29
C THR A 75 -13.93 5.44 -12.42
N LEU A 76 -13.49 4.20 -12.58
CA LEU A 76 -12.42 3.84 -13.52
C LEU A 76 -12.88 3.74 -14.98
N THR A 77 -14.17 3.50 -15.23
CA THR A 77 -14.74 3.54 -16.59
C THR A 77 -14.88 4.98 -17.11
N ASN A 78 -15.07 5.98 -16.23
CA ASN A 78 -15.19 7.38 -16.65
C ASN A 78 -13.82 8.06 -16.61
N ALA A 79 -13.26 8.42 -17.78
CA ALA A 79 -11.92 9.01 -17.88
C ALA A 79 -11.68 10.22 -16.95
N LYS A 80 -12.66 11.13 -16.86
CA LYS A 80 -12.56 12.31 -15.99
C LYS A 80 -12.53 11.95 -14.51
N ARG A 81 -13.43 11.05 -14.08
CA ARG A 81 -13.46 10.59 -12.68
C ARG A 81 -12.22 9.78 -12.31
N ARG A 82 -11.67 9.04 -13.27
CA ARG A 82 -10.43 8.30 -13.10
C ARG A 82 -9.26 9.26 -12.87
N GLU A 83 -9.14 10.31 -13.67
CA GLU A 83 -8.13 11.35 -13.50
C GLU A 83 -8.24 12.04 -12.13
N GLU A 84 -9.44 12.50 -11.76
CA GLU A 84 -9.70 13.10 -10.44
C GLU A 84 -9.31 12.13 -9.29
N TYR A 85 -9.62 10.84 -9.44
CA TYR A 85 -9.25 9.82 -8.47
C TYR A 85 -7.75 9.56 -8.43
N ASP A 86 -7.07 9.54 -9.57
CA ASP A 86 -5.62 9.38 -9.65
C ASP A 86 -4.88 10.54 -8.99
N GLU A 87 -5.38 11.77 -9.15
CA GLU A 87 -4.85 12.96 -8.47
C GLU A 87 -5.04 12.89 -6.94
N GLU A 88 -6.24 12.53 -6.47
CA GLU A 88 -6.54 12.33 -5.05
C GLU A 88 -5.62 11.26 -4.44
N LEU A 89 -5.51 10.11 -5.11
CA LEU A 89 -4.67 9.00 -4.68
C LEU A 89 -3.19 9.38 -4.63
N LEU A 90 -2.71 10.16 -5.61
CA LEU A 90 -1.33 10.68 -5.58
C LEU A 90 -1.10 11.65 -4.43
N GLY A 91 -2.06 12.52 -4.14
CA GLY A 91 -2.01 13.44 -3.00
C GLY A 91 -1.88 12.69 -1.66
N GLU A 92 -2.74 11.71 -1.43
CA GLU A 92 -2.72 10.88 -0.20
C GLU A 92 -1.40 10.13 -0.04
N ARG A 93 -0.92 9.48 -1.11
CA ARG A 93 0.33 8.71 -1.09
C ARG A 93 1.54 9.59 -0.87
N ARG A 94 1.54 10.78 -1.49
CA ARG A 94 2.58 11.77 -1.30
C ARG A 94 2.61 12.24 0.15
N GLU A 95 1.47 12.53 0.76
CA GLU A 95 1.39 12.93 2.16
C GLU A 95 1.96 11.85 3.09
N GLN A 96 1.61 10.58 2.86
CA GLN A 96 2.16 9.45 3.62
C GLN A 96 3.68 9.36 3.48
N LEU A 97 4.21 9.49 2.27
CA LEU A 97 5.65 9.45 2.02
C LEU A 97 6.36 10.65 2.67
N THR A 98 5.78 11.84 2.61
CA THR A 98 6.30 13.04 3.28
C THR A 98 6.39 12.83 4.80
N MET A 99 5.38 12.23 5.44
CA MET A 99 5.43 11.93 6.88
C MET A 99 6.58 10.97 7.26
N ILE A 100 6.93 10.04 6.37
CA ILE A 100 8.04 9.12 6.59
C ILE A 100 9.37 9.86 6.37
N LEU A 101 9.46 10.64 5.30
CA LEU A 101 10.62 11.49 5.00
C LEU A 101 10.90 12.51 6.11
N ASP A 102 9.88 13.04 6.79
CA ASP A 102 10.05 13.89 7.98
C ASP A 102 10.89 13.23 9.08
N VAL A 103 10.77 11.91 9.22
CA VAL A 103 11.50 11.14 10.23
C VAL A 103 12.89 10.76 9.73
N VAL A 104 13.00 10.36 8.46
CA VAL A 104 14.28 9.93 7.87
C VAL A 104 15.23 11.11 7.64
N LEU A 105 14.72 12.27 7.24
CA LEU A 105 15.51 13.46 6.94
C LEU A 105 15.79 14.33 8.17
N SER A 106 15.65 13.81 9.40
CA SER A 106 15.94 14.59 10.61
C SER A 106 17.40 15.05 10.67
N ASP A 107 18.30 14.28 10.07
CA ASP A 107 19.74 14.48 10.14
C ASP A 107 20.28 15.28 8.93
N GLY A 108 19.39 15.65 8.00
CA GLY A 108 19.72 16.45 6.80
C GLY A 108 20.49 15.71 5.71
N VAL A 109 20.77 14.41 5.90
CA VAL A 109 21.44 13.55 4.92
C VAL A 109 20.58 12.32 4.67
N LEU A 110 20.37 11.97 3.40
CA LEU A 110 19.69 10.73 3.01
C LEU A 110 20.72 9.69 2.57
N SER A 111 20.86 8.62 3.34
CA SER A 111 21.75 7.51 3.00
C SER A 111 21.17 6.61 1.90
N GLU A 112 22.03 5.86 1.20
CA GLU A 112 21.58 4.95 0.14
C GLU A 112 20.64 3.85 0.66
N ILE A 113 20.90 3.36 1.87
CA ILE A 113 20.10 2.31 2.51
C ILE A 113 18.70 2.84 2.83
N GLU A 114 18.60 4.08 3.31
CA GLU A 114 17.31 4.74 3.56
C GLU A 114 16.56 5.02 2.27
N GLU A 115 17.25 5.41 1.21
CA GLU A 115 16.65 5.62 -0.10
C GLU A 115 16.07 4.32 -0.67
N GLU A 116 16.79 3.21 -0.58
CA GLU A 116 16.28 1.89 -0.97
C GLU A 116 15.06 1.46 -0.12
N ARG A 117 15.12 1.69 1.19
CA ARG A 117 13.97 1.44 2.08
C ARG A 117 12.77 2.31 1.71
N LEU A 118 12.96 3.59 1.41
CA LEU A 118 11.91 4.49 0.97
C LEU A 118 11.30 4.04 -0.35
N ARG A 119 12.09 3.54 -1.30
CA ARG A 119 11.56 2.94 -2.54
C ARG A 119 10.68 1.73 -2.25
N SER A 120 11.11 0.84 -1.36
CA SER A 120 10.30 -0.30 -0.93
C SER A 120 8.98 0.15 -0.30
N VAL A 121 9.03 1.12 0.61
CA VAL A 121 7.81 1.63 1.28
C VAL A 121 6.90 2.37 0.29
N ALA A 122 7.46 3.14 -0.63
CA ALA A 122 6.69 3.80 -1.69
C ALA A 122 6.00 2.78 -2.59
N GLN A 123 6.67 1.68 -2.93
CA GLN A 123 6.08 0.58 -3.69
C GLN A 123 4.91 -0.09 -2.93
N ASP A 124 5.07 -0.32 -1.62
CA ASP A 124 4.01 -0.88 -0.76
C ASP A 124 2.78 0.06 -0.68
N VAL A 125 3.03 1.37 -0.71
CA VAL A 125 1.99 2.41 -0.75
C VAL A 125 1.38 2.56 -2.17
N GLY A 126 2.02 1.99 -3.20
CA GLY A 126 1.54 1.97 -4.59
C GLY A 126 2.01 3.17 -5.42
N LEU A 127 3.06 3.89 -5.01
CA LEU A 127 3.72 4.90 -5.83
C LEU A 127 4.59 4.24 -6.90
N PHE A 128 4.57 4.79 -8.11
CA PHE A 128 5.52 4.35 -9.14
C PHE A 128 6.94 4.80 -8.78
N PRO A 129 7.99 4.06 -9.20
CA PRO A 129 9.37 4.43 -8.90
C PRO A 129 9.73 5.86 -9.34
N ALA A 130 9.27 6.28 -10.53
CA ALA A 130 9.50 7.63 -11.03
C ALA A 130 8.80 8.72 -10.20
N GLU A 131 7.62 8.42 -9.64
CA GLU A 131 6.89 9.34 -8.76
C GLU A 131 7.59 9.45 -7.40
N CYS A 132 8.03 8.32 -6.86
CA CYS A 132 8.81 8.26 -5.62
C CYS A 132 10.08 9.11 -5.72
N GLU A 133 10.87 8.97 -6.78
CA GLU A 133 12.08 9.78 -7.01
C GLU A 133 11.76 11.28 -7.06
N ARG A 134 10.67 11.66 -7.73
CA ARG A 134 10.24 13.07 -7.79
C ARG A 134 9.88 13.62 -6.41
N VAL A 135 9.13 12.85 -5.61
CA VAL A 135 8.75 13.27 -4.25
C VAL A 135 9.97 13.38 -3.34
N ILE A 136 10.89 12.41 -3.42
CA ILE A 136 12.16 12.45 -2.65
C ILE A 136 12.98 13.68 -3.05
N ALA A 137 13.18 13.93 -4.34
CA ALA A 137 13.95 15.09 -4.81
C ALA A 137 13.33 16.42 -4.38
N GLU A 138 12.00 16.56 -4.46
CA GLU A 138 11.28 17.75 -4.04
C GLU A 138 11.41 17.99 -2.52
N GLU A 139 11.24 16.95 -1.70
CA GLU A 139 11.37 17.06 -0.25
C GLU A 139 12.82 17.32 0.21
N LEU A 140 13.81 16.73 -0.46
CA LEU A 140 15.23 17.03 -0.20
C LEU A 140 15.53 18.50 -0.49
N SER A 141 15.10 19.00 -1.65
CA SER A 141 15.28 20.40 -2.04
C SER A 141 14.59 21.35 -1.06
N LYS A 142 13.34 21.05 -0.69
CA LYS A 142 12.54 21.86 0.25
C LYS A 142 13.18 21.96 1.64
N ARG A 143 13.88 20.93 2.09
CA ARG A 143 14.52 20.86 3.42
C ARG A 143 15.98 21.25 3.43
N GLY A 144 16.59 21.46 2.25
CA GLY A 144 18.03 21.66 2.13
C GLY A 144 18.84 20.40 2.52
N ALA A 145 18.24 19.23 2.41
CA ALA A 145 18.89 17.95 2.66
C ALA A 145 19.62 17.46 1.40
N VAL A 146 20.66 16.65 1.58
CA VAL A 146 21.53 16.19 0.48
C VAL A 146 21.56 14.65 0.47
N ARG A 147 21.58 14.05 -0.73
CA ARG A 147 21.83 12.61 -0.88
C ARG A 147 23.29 12.32 -0.53
N GLU A 148 23.54 11.23 0.17
CA GLU A 148 24.91 10.83 0.53
C GLU A 148 25.84 10.72 -0.69
N ARG A 149 25.31 10.24 -1.84
CA ARG A 149 26.02 10.17 -3.13
C ARG A 149 26.47 11.52 -3.68
N ASP A 150 25.69 12.56 -3.42
CA ASP A 150 25.95 13.92 -3.90
C ASP A 150 26.83 14.71 -2.93
N LYS A 151 27.06 14.18 -1.72
CA LYS A 151 28.00 14.77 -0.77
C LYS A 151 29.38 14.73 -1.42
N PRO A 152 30.04 15.90 -1.65
CA PRO A 152 31.36 15.91 -2.23
C PRO A 152 32.25 15.05 -1.34
N ALA A 153 32.83 13.98 -1.91
CA ALA A 153 33.71 13.08 -1.21
C ALA A 153 34.68 13.94 -0.41
N ALA A 154 34.67 13.79 0.92
CA ALA A 154 35.50 14.61 1.79
C ALA A 154 36.92 14.58 1.20
N PRO A 155 37.55 15.75 0.96
CA PRO A 155 38.86 15.79 0.35
C PRO A 155 39.72 14.79 1.12
N PRO A 156 40.42 13.87 0.41
CA PRO A 156 41.18 12.81 1.06
C PRO A 156 42.00 13.48 2.16
N PRO A 157 41.98 12.94 3.39
CA PRO A 157 42.64 13.57 4.53
C PRO A 157 44.03 13.94 4.07
N GLN A 158 44.32 15.25 3.99
CA GLN A 158 45.62 15.72 3.53
C GLN A 158 46.63 14.94 4.34
N ALA A 159 47.46 14.15 3.65
CA ALA A 159 48.39 13.24 4.27
C ALA A 159 49.05 14.00 5.41
N ALA A 160 48.81 13.52 6.64
CA ALA A 160 49.32 14.20 7.82
C ALA A 160 50.79 14.49 7.55
N PRO A 161 51.25 15.76 7.71
CA PRO A 161 52.63 16.11 7.41
C PRO A 161 53.53 15.07 8.09
N PRO A 162 54.48 14.48 7.34
CA PRO A 162 55.24 13.33 7.80
C PRO A 162 55.72 13.61 9.21
N ALA A 163 55.26 12.81 10.17
CA ALA A 163 55.62 12.97 11.56
C ALA A 163 57.15 13.09 11.59
N GLN A 164 57.66 14.25 12.02
CA GLN A 164 59.09 14.46 12.15
C GLN A 164 59.60 13.31 13.00
N ARG A 165 60.38 12.41 12.39
CA ARG A 165 60.99 11.30 13.13
C ARG A 165 61.72 11.95 14.31
N PRO A 166 61.41 11.57 15.57
CA PRO A 166 62.24 11.99 16.68
C PRO A 166 63.67 11.58 16.35
N ALA A 167 64.60 12.51 16.53
CA ALA A 167 66.00 12.29 16.22
C ALA A 167 66.49 10.99 16.89
N PRO A 168 67.32 10.19 16.21
CA PRO A 168 67.85 8.95 16.79
C PRO A 168 68.63 9.31 18.06
N GLY A 169 68.12 8.85 19.20
CA GLY A 169 68.90 8.82 20.43
C GLY A 169 70.11 7.90 20.26
N PRO A 170 71.24 8.19 20.92
CA PRO A 170 72.44 7.37 20.85
C PRO A 170 72.13 5.95 21.39
N GLY A 171 72.22 4.96 20.51
CA GLY A 171 72.05 3.55 20.86
C GLY A 171 73.27 3.00 21.60
N PRO A 172 73.08 2.12 22.60
CA PRO A 172 74.16 1.33 23.17
C PRO A 172 74.34 0.01 22.42
N GLY A 173 75.60 -0.28 22.07
CA GLY A 173 76.21 -1.59 22.32
C GLY A 173 75.83 -2.75 21.41
N HIS A 174 76.76 -3.10 20.53
CA HIS A 174 76.83 -4.35 19.77
C HIS A 174 76.69 -5.62 20.63
N GLY A 175 75.89 -6.56 20.14
CA GLY A 175 75.92 -7.98 20.53
C GLY A 175 75.66 -8.84 19.30
N ALA A 176 76.72 -9.40 18.74
CA ALA A 176 76.72 -10.25 17.55
C ALA A 176 76.08 -11.63 17.80
N SER A 177 75.83 -12.34 16.68
CA SER A 177 75.46 -13.78 16.50
C SER A 177 74.03 -13.92 15.96
N ASP A 178 73.69 -14.77 15.00
CA ASP A 178 74.42 -15.66 14.10
C ASP A 178 73.39 -16.13 13.05
N SER A 179 73.92 -16.46 11.88
CA SER A 179 73.39 -17.11 10.67
C SER A 179 72.13 -17.99 10.79
N GLY A 180 71.26 -17.92 9.76
CA GLY A 180 70.21 -18.94 9.54
C GLY A 180 69.34 -18.72 8.31
N VAL A 181 69.85 -19.11 7.13
CA VAL A 181 69.11 -19.22 5.87
C VAL A 181 68.11 -20.39 5.95
N ILE A 182 66.81 -20.16 5.74
CA ILE A 182 65.87 -21.19 5.25
C ILE A 182 64.89 -20.58 4.25
N LEU A 183 64.98 -21.03 3.00
CA LEU A 183 63.90 -20.98 2.01
C LEU A 183 62.77 -21.91 2.46
N ALA A 184 61.52 -21.44 2.47
CA ALA A 184 60.34 -22.31 2.46
C ALA A 184 59.21 -21.68 1.63
N GLU A 185 58.64 -22.51 0.76
CA GLU A 185 57.63 -22.24 -0.26
C GLU A 185 56.25 -21.83 0.28
N PRO A 186 55.38 -21.23 -0.55
CA PRO A 186 53.99 -20.94 -0.18
C PRO A 186 53.10 -22.19 -0.31
N VAL A 187 52.67 -22.74 0.83
CA VAL A 187 51.55 -23.69 0.89
C VAL A 187 50.23 -22.91 0.86
N ALA A 188 49.47 -23.12 -0.20
CA ALA A 188 48.05 -22.79 -0.27
C ALA A 188 47.27 -23.70 0.71
N GLY A 189 46.46 -23.13 1.58
CA GLY A 189 45.63 -23.92 2.48
C GLY A 189 44.71 -23.14 3.40
N SER A 190 43.43 -23.14 3.04
CA SER A 190 42.27 -23.36 3.93
C SER A 190 42.05 -22.39 5.11
N TRP A 191 41.18 -21.39 4.87
CA TRP A 191 40.51 -20.64 5.93
C TRP A 191 39.32 -21.46 6.47
N GLY A 192 39.60 -22.40 7.36
CA GLY A 192 38.61 -23.05 8.21
C GLY A 192 38.58 -22.39 9.59
N ALA A 193 37.81 -21.32 9.75
CA ALA A 193 37.64 -20.66 11.06
C ALA A 193 36.56 -21.38 11.88
N THR A 194 36.96 -22.33 12.73
CA THR A 194 36.19 -22.73 13.92
C THR A 194 36.67 -21.92 15.11
N PHE A 195 35.93 -20.88 15.51
CA PHE A 195 36.20 -20.18 16.76
C PHE A 195 35.64 -20.98 17.93
N SER A 196 36.55 -21.60 18.68
CA SER A 196 36.34 -22.15 20.00
C SER A 196 36.47 -20.99 21.01
N THR A 197 35.40 -20.69 21.75
CA THR A 197 35.42 -19.68 22.83
C THR A 197 35.51 -20.39 24.17
N SER A 198 36.68 -20.27 24.81
CA SER A 198 36.95 -20.71 26.18
C SER A 198 37.64 -19.59 26.94
N GLN A 199 37.35 -19.54 28.24
CA GLN A 199 38.11 -18.92 29.33
C GLN A 199 37.97 -17.42 29.64
N SER A 200 37.13 -17.18 30.66
CA SER A 200 37.46 -16.64 31.98
C SER A 200 38.46 -15.48 32.10
N GLY A 201 37.98 -14.40 32.71
CA GLY A 201 38.79 -13.36 33.35
C GLY A 201 37.93 -12.52 34.28
N GLU A 202 37.81 -12.94 35.54
CA GLU A 202 37.37 -12.08 36.63
C GLU A 202 38.46 -11.03 36.86
N GLY A 203 38.11 -9.75 36.67
CA GLY A 203 39.01 -8.61 36.79
C GLY A 203 38.24 -7.38 37.23
N PHE A 204 38.26 -7.15 38.53
CA PHE A 204 37.65 -6.05 39.27
C PHE A 204 38.22 -4.69 38.80
N PHE A 205 37.36 -3.82 38.26
CA PHE A 205 37.68 -2.41 37.99
C PHE A 205 36.58 -1.48 38.54
N PRO A 206 36.93 -0.31 39.09
CA PRO A 206 36.01 0.55 39.83
C PRO A 206 35.03 1.32 38.93
N THR A 207 33.82 1.43 39.46
CA THR A 207 32.64 2.17 39.00
C THR A 207 32.94 3.62 38.58
N ALA A 208 32.91 3.89 37.28
CA ALA A 208 32.53 5.19 36.75
C ALA A 208 31.28 4.98 35.89
N ALA A 209 30.15 5.57 36.31
CA ALA A 209 28.86 5.37 35.68
C ALA A 209 28.88 5.83 34.21
N PRO A 210 28.69 4.92 33.23
CA PRO A 210 28.50 5.32 31.85
C PRO A 210 27.11 5.94 31.70
N VAL A 211 27.05 7.15 31.15
CA VAL A 211 25.81 7.71 30.62
C VAL A 211 25.34 6.79 29.50
N ASP A 212 24.27 6.06 29.78
CA ASP A 212 23.64 5.01 28.96
C ASP A 212 22.92 5.66 27.76
N GLN A 213 23.69 6.18 26.80
CA GLN A 213 23.18 6.51 25.46
C GLN A 213 23.22 5.23 24.62
N ARG A 214 22.28 4.32 24.89
CA ARG A 214 22.01 3.24 23.94
C ARG A 214 21.41 3.87 22.68
N PRO A 215 21.95 3.58 21.48
CA PRO A 215 21.26 3.92 20.25
C PRO A 215 19.88 3.27 20.30
N ALA A 216 18.83 4.04 20.00
CA ALA A 216 17.46 3.55 20.02
C ALA A 216 17.39 2.26 19.21
N SER A 217 16.95 1.17 19.83
CA SER A 217 16.82 -0.12 19.16
C SER A 217 15.91 0.03 17.94
N ASP A 218 16.21 -0.70 16.85
CA ASP A 218 15.45 -0.67 15.58
C ASP A 218 13.93 -0.90 15.80
N SER A 219 13.58 -1.61 16.87
CA SER A 219 12.21 -1.78 17.37
C SER A 219 11.51 -0.50 17.83
N ASP A 220 12.23 0.45 18.42
CA ASP A 220 11.66 1.73 18.88
C ASP A 220 11.38 2.67 17.73
N ILE A 221 12.22 2.64 16.69
CA ILE A 221 12.01 3.38 15.45
C ILE A 221 10.77 2.82 14.74
N GLN A 222 10.65 1.50 14.59
CA GLN A 222 9.46 0.87 14.01
C GLN A 222 8.18 1.16 14.81
N ARG A 223 8.25 1.20 16.14
CA ARG A 223 7.11 1.53 17.00
C ARG A 223 6.67 2.99 16.84
N LYS A 224 7.62 3.93 16.79
CA LYS A 224 7.33 5.36 16.54
C LYS A 224 6.72 5.59 15.15
N ILE A 225 7.21 4.88 14.13
CA ILE A 225 6.64 4.94 12.78
C ILE A 225 5.21 4.37 12.78
N GLN A 226 4.97 3.21 13.41
CA GLN A 226 3.61 2.66 13.52
C GLN A 226 2.64 3.54 14.33
N GLU A 227 3.13 4.22 15.36
CA GLU A 227 2.30 5.09 16.20
C GLU A 227 1.93 6.39 15.48
N LYS A 228 2.86 6.99 14.72
CA LYS A 228 2.58 8.16 13.87
C LYS A 228 1.69 7.83 12.67
N LEU A 229 1.80 6.62 12.10
CA LEU A 229 0.96 6.16 10.99
C LEU A 229 -0.42 5.65 11.43
N ARG A 230 -0.78 5.71 12.72
CA ARG A 230 -2.17 5.45 13.11
C ARG A 230 -3.05 6.56 12.53
N PRO A 231 -4.05 6.24 11.69
CA PRO A 231 -4.99 7.25 11.22
C PRO A 231 -5.64 7.90 12.45
N PRO A 232 -5.76 9.25 12.48
CA PRO A 232 -6.44 9.91 13.58
C PRO A 232 -7.81 9.25 13.72
N THR A 233 -8.10 8.72 14.90
CA THR A 233 -9.41 8.16 15.21
C THR A 233 -10.42 9.25 14.89
N ARG A 234 -11.12 9.09 13.77
CA ARG A 234 -12.13 10.03 13.31
C ARG A 234 -13.08 10.25 14.48
N ARG A 235 -12.95 11.41 15.11
CA ARG A 235 -13.89 11.89 16.11
C ARG A 235 -15.26 11.74 15.48
N PRO A 236 -16.23 11.05 16.12
CA PRO A 236 -17.56 10.92 15.55
C PRO A 236 -18.07 12.33 15.26
N SER A 237 -18.27 12.61 13.97
CA SER A 237 -18.66 13.91 13.47
C SER A 237 -19.85 14.41 14.28
N SER A 238 -19.65 15.51 14.99
CA SER A 238 -20.72 16.37 15.44
C SER A 238 -21.63 16.61 14.24
N ARG A 239 -22.83 16.04 14.33
CA ARG A 239 -23.98 16.24 13.47
C ARG A 239 -24.01 17.69 12.97
N PRO A 240 -23.92 17.97 11.66
CA PRO A 240 -23.95 19.34 11.18
C PRO A 240 -25.31 19.94 11.56
N ALA A 241 -25.24 21.08 12.25
CA ALA A 241 -26.41 21.90 12.53
C ALA A 241 -27.05 22.28 11.19
N ARG A 242 -28.36 22.02 11.11
CA ARG A 242 -29.25 22.42 10.03
C ARG A 242 -29.04 23.91 9.72
N PRO A 243 -28.67 24.31 8.48
CA PRO A 243 -28.56 25.72 8.15
C PRO A 243 -29.95 26.38 8.23
N PRO A 244 -30.04 27.64 8.69
CA PRO A 244 -31.27 28.42 8.62
C PRO A 244 -31.62 28.68 7.15
N SER A 245 -32.92 28.71 6.89
CA SER A 245 -33.51 29.01 5.60
C SER A 245 -33.12 30.42 5.17
N GLU A 246 -32.21 30.54 4.20
CA GLU A 246 -31.93 31.82 3.55
C GLU A 246 -32.99 32.08 2.47
N GLU A 247 -33.53 33.29 2.54
CA GLU A 247 -34.47 33.89 1.62
C GLU A 247 -33.93 33.90 0.19
N ILE A 248 -34.79 33.50 -0.74
CA ILE A 248 -34.56 33.62 -2.17
C ILE A 248 -34.65 35.10 -2.52
N VAL A 249 -33.51 35.78 -2.62
CA VAL A 249 -33.41 37.10 -3.24
C VAL A 249 -33.32 36.89 -4.76
N THR A 250 -34.39 37.27 -5.44
CA THR A 250 -34.54 37.32 -6.89
C THR A 250 -33.54 38.32 -7.48
N ALA A 251 -32.48 37.82 -8.12
CA ALA A 251 -31.56 38.64 -8.91
C ALA A 251 -31.89 38.51 -10.41
N GLU A 252 -32.46 39.61 -10.91
CA GLU A 252 -32.17 40.29 -12.18
C GLU A 252 -31.89 39.46 -13.45
N LEU A 253 -32.85 39.62 -14.35
CA LEU A 253 -32.96 39.19 -15.73
C LEU A 253 -31.88 39.86 -16.61
N VAL A 254 -30.94 39.08 -17.14
CA VAL A 254 -30.10 39.49 -18.28
C VAL A 254 -30.63 38.81 -19.54
N GLU A 255 -31.08 39.64 -20.47
CA GLU A 255 -31.51 39.31 -21.83
C GLU A 255 -30.34 38.74 -22.67
N GLU A 256 -30.55 37.59 -23.30
CA GLU A 256 -29.70 37.06 -24.38
C GLU A 256 -30.60 36.67 -25.58
N PRO A 257 -30.18 36.91 -26.85
CA PRO A 257 -31.10 37.05 -27.96
C PRO A 257 -31.46 35.74 -28.67
N ALA A 258 -32.63 35.78 -29.29
CA ALA A 258 -33.34 34.69 -29.92
C ALA A 258 -32.59 34.02 -31.10
N ALA A 259 -32.53 32.68 -31.06
CA ALA A 259 -32.21 31.82 -32.19
C ALA A 259 -33.48 31.12 -32.74
N PRO A 260 -33.52 30.76 -34.04
CA PRO A 260 -34.77 30.58 -34.77
C PRO A 260 -35.47 29.24 -34.51
N ARG A 261 -36.79 29.34 -34.42
CA ARG A 261 -37.77 28.27 -34.26
C ARG A 261 -37.66 27.24 -35.39
N ARG A 262 -37.44 25.97 -35.04
CA ARG A 262 -37.71 24.83 -35.93
C ARG A 262 -39.18 24.40 -35.82
N PRO A 263 -39.81 24.01 -36.94
CA PRO A 263 -41.23 23.67 -36.98
C PRO A 263 -41.52 22.32 -36.32
N SER A 264 -42.63 22.33 -35.58
CA SER A 264 -43.30 21.23 -34.92
C SER A 264 -43.83 20.19 -35.91
N GLY A 265 -43.25 18.99 -35.88
CA GLY A 265 -43.83 17.78 -36.47
C GLY A 265 -44.24 16.81 -35.37
N LYS A 266 -45.54 16.78 -35.03
CA LYS A 266 -46.18 15.68 -34.29
C LYS A 266 -46.20 14.43 -35.17
N PRO A 267 -46.09 13.23 -34.59
CA PRO A 267 -47.24 12.34 -34.68
C PRO A 267 -47.57 11.58 -33.38
N ALA A 268 -48.88 11.43 -33.20
CA ALA A 268 -49.64 10.32 -32.60
C ALA A 268 -48.97 9.49 -31.47
N SER A 269 -49.35 9.68 -30.20
CA SER A 269 -50.50 9.02 -29.55
C SER A 269 -50.48 7.48 -29.64
N GLY A 270 -49.89 6.85 -28.62
CA GLY A 270 -49.95 5.42 -28.38
C GLY A 270 -49.59 5.09 -26.93
N ARG A 271 -50.32 5.67 -25.96
CA ARG A 271 -50.13 5.43 -24.53
C ARG A 271 -51.08 4.29 -24.10
N PRO A 272 -50.60 3.06 -23.83
CA PRO A 272 -51.46 2.04 -23.25
C PRO A 272 -51.86 2.46 -21.83
N GLN A 273 -53.17 2.56 -21.61
CA GLN A 273 -53.75 2.82 -20.30
C GLN A 273 -53.35 1.69 -19.35
N ARG A 274 -52.69 2.07 -18.26
CA ARG A 274 -52.38 1.17 -17.15
C ARG A 274 -53.61 1.16 -16.23
N PRO A 275 -54.25 0.01 -15.96
CA PRO A 275 -55.44 -0.04 -15.12
C PRO A 275 -55.08 0.33 -13.68
N THR A 276 -55.72 1.38 -13.18
CA THR A 276 -55.73 1.77 -11.77
C THR A 276 -56.57 0.77 -10.98
N GLY A 277 -55.96 -0.34 -10.60
CA GLY A 277 -56.52 -1.27 -9.63
C GLY A 277 -56.45 -0.69 -8.22
N ARG A 278 -57.52 0.01 -7.82
CA ARG A 278 -57.90 0.19 -6.41
C ARG A 278 -58.00 -1.18 -5.74
N ARG A 279 -57.29 -1.38 -4.64
CA ARG A 279 -57.68 -2.38 -3.64
C ARG A 279 -57.47 -1.81 -2.23
N PRO A 280 -58.54 -1.37 -1.55
CA PRO A 280 -58.51 -1.16 -0.12
C PRO A 280 -58.67 -2.52 0.56
N GLY A 281 -57.80 -2.82 1.52
CA GLY A 281 -57.80 -4.10 2.21
C GLY A 281 -57.04 -3.98 3.52
N SER A 282 -57.58 -3.15 4.42
CA SER A 282 -57.32 -3.19 5.85
C SER A 282 -57.72 -4.57 6.39
N GLY A 283 -56.74 -5.45 6.56
CA GLY A 283 -56.89 -6.75 7.20
C GLY A 283 -56.11 -6.77 8.51
N THR A 284 -56.76 -6.30 9.57
CA THR A 284 -56.41 -6.57 10.97
C THR A 284 -56.72 -8.03 11.32
N GLY A 285 -55.80 -8.70 12.01
CA GLY A 285 -55.96 -10.07 12.54
C GLY A 285 -55.03 -11.05 11.82
N ARG A 286 -54.26 -11.94 12.47
CA ARG A 286 -54.43 -12.56 13.79
C ARG A 286 -53.12 -13.31 14.14
N PRO A 287 -52.78 -13.50 15.43
CA PRO A 287 -51.62 -14.26 15.87
C PRO A 287 -51.93 -15.77 15.95
N GLY A 288 -50.89 -16.61 15.85
CA GLY A 288 -50.93 -18.05 16.07
C GLY A 288 -49.77 -18.73 15.36
N SER A 289 -48.74 -19.20 16.07
CA SER A 289 -48.71 -20.48 16.79
C SER A 289 -48.39 -21.66 15.87
N SER A 290 -47.46 -22.48 16.36
CA SER A 290 -47.27 -23.92 16.10
C SER A 290 -46.86 -24.38 14.70
N GLY A 291 -45.57 -24.66 14.57
CA GLY A 291 -45.07 -26.04 14.40
C GLY A 291 -45.64 -26.87 13.26
N ALA A 292 -44.83 -27.13 12.24
CA ALA A 292 -44.83 -28.42 11.55
C ALA A 292 -43.47 -28.68 10.90
N LYS A 293 -42.79 -29.70 11.42
CA LYS A 293 -41.74 -30.44 10.72
C LYS A 293 -42.29 -30.93 9.37
N ARG A 294 -41.51 -30.82 8.30
CA ARG A 294 -41.68 -31.69 7.13
C ARG A 294 -40.34 -31.97 6.45
N PRO A 295 -39.99 -33.25 6.23
CA PRO A 295 -38.71 -33.66 5.66
C PRO A 295 -38.76 -33.78 4.12
N ALA A 296 -37.55 -33.79 3.55
CA ALA A 296 -37.08 -34.48 2.35
C ALA A 296 -38.05 -34.69 1.16
N ALA A 297 -37.72 -34.06 0.02
CA ALA A 297 -37.96 -34.66 -1.30
C ALA A 297 -36.76 -34.38 -2.21
N ARG A 298 -35.94 -35.43 -2.32
CA ARG A 298 -34.80 -35.63 -3.23
C ARG A 298 -35.34 -35.73 -4.66
N GLN A 299 -35.10 -34.75 -5.51
CA GLN A 299 -35.26 -34.91 -6.96
C GLN A 299 -33.88 -35.04 -7.60
N GLN A 300 -33.59 -36.28 -7.97
CA GLN A 300 -32.37 -36.74 -8.62
C GLN A 300 -32.58 -36.61 -10.13
N THR A 301 -32.24 -35.47 -10.71
CA THR A 301 -32.25 -35.28 -12.16
C THR A 301 -30.97 -35.87 -12.75
N GLN A 302 -31.06 -37.10 -13.25
CA GLN A 302 -30.01 -37.72 -14.07
C GLN A 302 -29.93 -36.96 -15.41
N ARG A 303 -28.96 -36.06 -15.53
CA ARG A 303 -28.58 -35.49 -16.83
C ARG A 303 -27.70 -36.50 -17.57
N ARG A 304 -28.25 -37.04 -18.66
CA ARG A 304 -27.54 -37.81 -19.67
C ARG A 304 -26.30 -37.03 -20.13
N GLN A 305 -25.12 -37.60 -19.95
CA GLN A 305 -23.90 -37.14 -20.62
C GLN A 305 -23.95 -37.62 -22.08
N ALA A 306 -23.75 -36.68 -23.01
CA ALA A 306 -23.51 -36.99 -24.41
C ALA A 306 -22.05 -37.46 -24.57
N PRO A 307 -21.77 -38.46 -25.43
CA PRO A 307 -20.42 -38.92 -25.67
C PRO A 307 -19.59 -37.87 -26.43
N PRO A 308 -18.27 -37.78 -26.18
CA PRO A 308 -17.37 -36.87 -26.88
C PRO A 308 -17.17 -37.31 -28.34
N GLN A 309 -17.36 -36.38 -29.28
CA GLN A 309 -16.97 -36.57 -30.68
C GLN A 309 -15.45 -36.49 -30.81
N GLN A 310 -14.86 -37.49 -31.47
CA GLN A 310 -13.44 -37.50 -31.84
C GLN A 310 -13.17 -36.51 -32.98
N PRO A 311 -12.05 -35.77 -32.94
CA PRO A 311 -11.65 -34.93 -34.06
C PRO A 311 -11.11 -35.79 -35.23
N PRO A 312 -11.33 -35.37 -36.49
CA PRO A 312 -10.84 -36.08 -37.67
C PRO A 312 -9.31 -35.96 -37.77
N GLN A 313 -8.63 -37.10 -37.90
CA GLN A 313 -7.23 -37.13 -38.30
C GLN A 313 -7.13 -36.75 -39.77
N GLN A 314 -6.34 -35.71 -40.06
CA GLN A 314 -5.91 -35.40 -41.42
C GLN A 314 -4.65 -36.21 -41.72
N GLN A 315 -4.69 -36.94 -42.83
CA GLN A 315 -3.54 -37.58 -43.49
C GLN A 315 -2.83 -36.58 -44.38
#